data_AF-A0A3P7IQC9-F1
#
_entry.id   AF-A0A3P7IQC9-F1
#
_cell.length_a   1.000
_cell.length_b   1.000
_cell.length_c   1.000
_cell.angle_alpha   90.00
_cell.angle_beta   90.00
_cell.angle_gamma   90.00
#
_symmetry.space_group_name_H-M   'P 1'
#
loop_
_entity.id
_entity.type
_entity.pdbx_description
1 polymer ?
#
loop_
_entity_poly.entity_id
_entity_poly.type
_entity_poly.pdbx_seq_one_letter_code
_entity_poly.pdbx_strand_id
1 'polypeptide(L)'
;MLQPIAMGRLIRYFRYDAPLTLTEAYLAATGVAVTSALVAFVHHPYFYGLQKKGMELKVATCGMIMQKCFLFVHFLWISPLILISYTVMLWQEIGVSSLAGFGALLILVPIQGYFSRMMGKCRRQIAVRTDKRVSVMNEILNGIRVIKMYAWEDAFAKVVDDLRKNELSKVKENSIWQSLVLGTFWPSGKMIILFAITSFIALGNQLTAERIFVAMALYNACRFPVTLFVPFALQFLFEARVSLRRIQTFLELEEYEDLEKSIGSVNGNISSKHGRGSDEDEKVPLKLNSADSNVKEVVHNIAKDETHVELKNFTAFQSDDLSDASTAVKNVSLSARPGQLIAIVGPVGCGKSSLLSSILRETRRVSGSMMVSGRIAYACQDAWIFSGTVRENILFGEAYDEKRYQEAIRVCALAKDLIQLSNGDRTLVGDRGHSLSGGQKARISLARAVYRNADIYLLDDPLSAVDSAVGRYLFEKCITGFLKPKIVILVTHQVQYLQSADRILLMRGGEVLASGTLNQLKNLSTFADILQETAETYSRRTSETETLSPHSPQKVIYEMKEIFEDEDDSTTPTGEGNRVRLLL
;
A
#
# COMPACT_ATOMS: atom_id res chain seq x y z
N MET A 1 26.92 35.51 19.02
CA MET A 1 28.17 36.21 18.62
C MET A 1 28.46 37.44 19.46
N LEU A 2 27.58 38.44 19.53
CA LEU A 2 27.87 39.69 20.25
C LEU A 2 27.84 39.59 21.79
N GLN A 3 26.99 38.72 22.34
CA GLN A 3 26.76 38.60 23.78
C GLN A 3 28.03 38.24 24.59
N PRO A 4 28.89 37.26 24.18
CA PRO A 4 30.16 36.99 24.86
C PRO A 4 31.12 38.18 24.93
N ILE A 5 31.17 39.01 23.88
CA ILE A 5 32.07 40.17 23.80
C ILE A 5 31.61 41.26 24.77
N ALA A 6 30.31 41.55 24.79
CA ALA A 6 29.72 42.50 25.73
C ALA A 6 29.93 42.04 27.19
N MET A 7 29.76 40.75 27.46
CA MET A 7 30.04 40.17 28.77
C MET A 7 31.54 40.25 29.15
N GLY A 8 32.44 40.06 28.19
CA GLY A 8 33.89 40.25 28.38
C GLY A 8 34.25 41.66 28.83
N ARG A 9 33.68 42.68 28.18
CA ARG A 9 33.88 44.09 28.57
C ARG A 9 33.35 44.38 29.98
N LEU A 10 32.22 43.79 30.35
CA LEU A 10 31.69 43.90 31.70
C LEU A 10 32.62 43.26 32.75
N ILE A 11 33.20 42.10 32.45
CA ILE A 11 34.19 41.44 33.33
C ILE A 11 35.47 42.28 33.46
N ARG A 12 35.88 42.97 32.39
CA ARG A 12 37.05 43.87 32.41
C ARG A 12 36.85 45.04 33.37
N TYR A 13 35.65 45.62 33.45
CA TYR A 13 35.33 46.72 34.37
C TYR A 13 35.59 46.36 35.84
N PHE A 14 35.34 45.10 36.24
CA PHE A 14 35.59 44.64 37.60
C PHE A 14 37.07 44.34 37.92
N ARG A 15 38.00 44.54 36.96
CA ARG A 15 39.44 44.42 37.21
C ARG A 15 40.00 45.73 37.74
N TYR A 16 40.78 45.66 38.81
CA TYR A 16 41.35 46.82 39.53
C TYR A 16 42.15 47.79 38.64
N ASP A 17 42.78 47.29 37.57
CA ASP A 17 43.67 48.07 36.68
C ASP A 17 43.03 48.52 35.35
N ALA A 18 41.71 48.40 35.18
CA ALA A 18 41.05 48.69 33.90
C ALA A 18 40.55 50.15 33.79
N PRO A 19 40.92 50.90 32.74
CA PRO A 19 40.44 52.27 32.53
C PRO A 19 39.06 52.30 31.86
N LEU A 20 38.08 51.54 32.38
CA LEU A 20 36.70 51.59 31.86
C LEU A 20 35.84 52.53 32.69
N THR A 21 35.04 53.34 32.00
CA THR A 21 34.08 54.25 32.63
C THR A 21 32.80 53.51 33.04
N LEU A 22 32.12 54.00 34.07
CA LEU A 22 30.83 53.44 34.53
C LEU A 22 29.77 53.40 33.41
N THR A 23 29.80 54.39 32.52
CA THR A 23 28.93 54.49 31.34
C THR A 23 29.16 53.35 30.33
N GLU A 24 30.42 52.96 30.09
CA GLU A 24 30.75 51.85 29.20
C GLU A 24 30.32 50.50 29.79
N ALA A 25 30.39 50.35 31.11
CA ALA A 25 29.88 49.15 31.80
C ALA A 25 28.36 49.03 31.67
N TYR A 26 27.61 50.12 31.86
CA TYR A 26 26.16 50.12 31.61
C TYR A 26 25.80 49.83 30.15
N LEU A 27 26.56 50.38 29.19
CA LEU A 27 26.38 50.10 27.76
C LEU A 27 26.63 48.62 27.43
N ALA A 28 27.64 48.00 28.04
CA ALA A 28 27.91 46.58 27.88
C ALA A 28 26.78 45.71 28.47
N ALA A 29 26.27 46.07 29.66
CA ALA A 29 25.16 45.39 30.31
C ALA A 29 23.85 45.48 29.51
N THR A 30 23.53 46.68 28.97
CA THR A 30 22.36 46.84 28.08
C THR A 30 22.54 46.04 26.79
N GLY A 31 23.75 46.00 26.23
CA GLY A 31 24.06 45.15 25.07
C GLY A 31 23.79 43.66 25.32
N VAL A 32 24.13 43.12 26.50
CA VAL A 32 23.83 41.74 26.87
C VAL A 32 22.31 41.50 26.96
N ALA A 33 21.57 42.42 27.59
CA ALA A 33 20.12 42.31 27.72
C ALA A 33 19.41 42.37 26.35
N VAL A 34 19.79 43.34 25.51
CA VAL A 34 19.20 43.53 24.16
C VAL A 34 19.49 42.34 23.26
N THR A 35 20.73 41.83 23.25
CA THR A 35 21.06 40.65 22.42
C THR A 35 20.33 39.39 22.87
N SER A 36 20.10 39.20 24.17
CA SER A 36 19.30 38.09 24.69
C SER A 36 17.82 38.20 24.28
N ALA A 37 17.24 39.39 24.38
CA ALA A 37 15.87 39.65 23.93
C ALA A 37 15.73 39.45 22.41
N LEU A 38 16.67 39.97 21.63
CA LEU A 38 16.66 39.83 20.17
C LEU A 38 16.67 38.36 19.74
N VAL A 39 17.50 37.53 20.37
CA VAL A 39 17.52 36.08 20.10
C VAL A 39 16.15 35.47 20.38
N ALA A 40 15.51 35.80 21.49
CA ALA A 40 14.17 35.29 21.79
C ALA A 40 13.13 35.72 20.75
N PHE A 41 13.07 37.00 20.41
CA PHE A 41 12.08 37.55 19.47
C PHE A 41 12.31 37.14 18.00
N VAL A 42 13.53 36.81 17.60
CA VAL A 42 13.83 36.39 16.22
C VAL A 42 13.83 34.87 16.07
N HIS A 43 14.46 34.15 17.00
CA HIS A 43 14.66 32.70 16.89
C HIS A 43 13.34 31.92 17.07
N HIS A 44 12.49 32.31 18.03
CA HIS A 44 11.24 31.59 18.28
C HIS A 44 10.26 31.67 17.08
N PRO A 45 9.95 32.84 16.50
CA PRO A 45 9.11 32.91 15.31
C PRO A 45 9.71 32.20 14.10
N TYR A 46 11.03 32.30 13.90
CA TYR A 46 11.72 31.56 12.84
C TYR A 46 11.52 30.04 12.99
N PHE A 47 11.80 29.52 14.18
CA PHE A 47 11.68 28.08 14.45
C PHE A 47 10.23 27.59 14.34
N TYR A 48 9.26 28.40 14.78
CA TYR A 48 7.84 28.13 14.60
C TYR A 48 7.46 28.06 13.11
N GLY A 49 7.90 29.03 12.30
CA GLY A 49 7.68 29.04 10.85
C GLY A 49 8.27 27.80 10.17
N LEU A 50 9.49 27.41 10.58
CA LEU A 50 10.16 26.21 10.07
C LEU A 50 9.41 24.92 10.44
N GLN A 51 8.91 24.82 11.68
CA GLN A 51 8.08 23.70 12.11
C GLN A 51 6.75 23.63 11.37
N LYS A 52 6.08 24.78 11.14
CA LYS A 52 4.82 24.85 10.38
C LYS A 52 5.02 24.37 8.94
N LYS A 53 6.06 24.83 8.25
CA LYS A 53 6.40 24.35 6.90
C LYS A 53 6.78 22.87 6.88
N GLY A 54 7.49 22.40 7.89
CA GLY A 54 7.74 20.97 8.07
C GLY A 54 6.46 20.14 8.26
N MET A 55 5.43 20.68 8.93
CA MET A 55 4.13 20.02 9.07
C MET A 55 3.35 19.99 7.74
N GLU A 56 3.33 21.08 6.99
CA GLU A 56 2.72 21.13 5.64
C GLU A 56 3.34 20.06 4.73
N LEU A 57 4.68 19.93 4.74
CA LEU A 57 5.37 18.90 3.97
C LEU A 57 5.04 17.48 4.45
N LYS A 58 4.90 17.27 5.77
CA LYS A 58 4.49 15.99 6.35
C LYS A 58 3.08 15.60 5.88
N VAL A 59 2.13 16.54 5.85
CA VAL A 59 0.76 16.28 5.39
C VAL A 59 0.77 15.96 3.89
N ALA A 60 1.49 16.73 3.08
CA ALA A 60 1.57 16.52 1.64
C ALA A 60 2.21 15.17 1.25
N THR A 61 3.25 14.74 1.98
CA THR A 61 3.99 13.49 1.68
C THR A 61 3.56 12.30 2.52
N CYS A 62 2.64 12.48 3.47
CA CYS A 62 2.30 11.52 4.53
C CYS A 62 3.53 11.00 5.31
N GLY A 63 4.63 11.77 5.36
CA GLY A 63 5.94 11.32 5.85
C GLY A 63 6.47 12.09 7.07
N MET A 64 6.57 11.44 8.23
CA MET A 64 7.12 12.06 9.46
C MET A 64 8.60 12.48 9.37
N ILE A 65 9.37 11.85 8.48
CA ILE A 65 10.82 12.05 8.35
C ILE A 65 11.14 13.41 7.71
N MET A 66 10.30 13.87 6.77
CA MET A 66 10.52 15.11 6.02
C MET A 66 10.48 16.35 6.93
N GLN A 67 9.60 16.35 7.92
CA GLN A 67 9.49 17.44 8.90
C GLN A 67 10.78 17.64 9.70
N LYS A 68 11.40 16.56 10.17
CA LYS A 68 12.63 16.62 10.99
C LYS A 68 13.85 17.00 10.16
N CYS A 69 13.92 16.54 8.91
CA CYS A 69 14.97 16.92 7.98
C CYS A 69 14.98 18.44 7.74
N PHE A 70 13.83 19.03 7.47
CA PHE A 70 13.69 20.47 7.20
C PHE A 70 14.17 21.34 8.37
N LEU A 71 13.99 20.88 9.61
CA LEU A 71 14.44 21.59 10.81
C LEU A 71 15.98 21.72 10.89
N PHE A 72 16.71 20.66 10.54
CA PHE A 72 18.15 20.58 10.78
C PHE A 72 19.02 20.86 9.55
N VAL A 73 18.51 20.67 8.33
CA VAL A 73 19.29 20.85 7.09
C VAL A 73 19.87 22.26 6.95
N HIS A 74 19.18 23.30 7.46
CA HIS A 74 19.71 24.67 7.39
C HIS A 74 21.04 24.84 8.13
N PHE A 75 21.31 24.03 9.17
CA PHE A 75 22.59 24.06 9.87
C PHE A 75 23.77 23.57 9.01
N LEU A 76 23.54 22.81 7.93
CA LEU A 76 24.62 22.36 7.05
C LEU A 76 25.33 23.51 6.33
N TRP A 77 24.59 24.54 5.89
CA TRP A 77 25.15 25.70 5.21
C TRP A 77 25.40 26.88 6.17
N ILE A 78 24.60 27.02 7.23
CA ILE A 78 24.82 28.07 8.25
C ILE A 78 26.08 27.77 9.08
N SER A 79 26.38 26.49 9.38
CA SER A 79 27.47 26.12 10.28
C SER A 79 28.87 26.55 9.78
N PRO A 80 29.25 26.39 8.50
CA PRO A 80 30.53 26.91 7.99
C PRO A 80 30.65 28.44 8.11
N LEU A 81 29.57 29.18 7.85
CA LEU A 81 29.55 30.65 7.99
C LEU A 81 29.70 31.07 9.46
N ILE A 82 29.02 30.36 10.37
CA ILE A 82 29.15 30.52 11.81
C ILE A 82 30.59 30.22 12.26
N LEU A 83 31.20 29.16 11.74
CA LEU A 83 32.56 28.78 12.07
C LEU A 83 33.56 29.88 11.67
N ILE A 84 33.49 30.37 10.43
CA ILE A 84 34.39 31.44 9.94
C ILE A 84 34.26 32.70 10.78
N SER A 85 33.03 33.14 11.08
CA SER A 85 32.79 34.35 11.86
C SER A 85 33.26 34.23 13.32
N TYR A 86 33.05 33.08 13.98
CA TYR A 86 33.63 32.84 15.31
C TYR A 86 35.15 32.75 15.27
N THR A 87 35.75 32.23 14.19
CA THR A 87 37.22 32.23 14.01
C THR A 87 37.78 33.64 13.96
N VAL A 88 37.16 34.53 13.18
CA VAL A 88 37.59 35.94 13.10
C VAL A 88 37.47 36.63 14.45
N MET A 89 36.37 36.42 15.18
CA MET A 89 36.18 37.00 16.51
C MET A 89 37.20 36.48 17.54
N LEU A 90 37.47 35.18 17.54
CA LEU A 90 38.46 34.57 18.44
C LEU A 90 39.90 34.98 18.11
N TRP A 91 40.19 35.21 16.83
CA TRP A 91 41.49 35.73 16.39
C TRP A 91 41.76 37.13 16.96
N GLN A 92 40.73 37.98 17.07
CA GLN A 92 40.88 39.31 17.68
C GLN A 92 41.21 39.26 19.17
N GLU A 93 40.74 38.24 19.89
CA GLU A 93 40.90 38.13 21.35
C GLU A 93 42.18 37.38 21.77
N ILE A 94 42.52 36.28 21.08
CA ILE A 94 43.58 35.34 21.46
C ILE A 94 44.66 35.20 20.37
N GLY A 95 44.52 35.90 19.24
CA GLY A 95 45.46 35.83 18.12
C GLY A 95 45.55 34.44 17.50
N VAL A 96 46.76 34.05 17.12
CA VAL A 96 47.07 32.79 16.41
C VAL A 96 46.70 31.56 17.24
N SER A 97 46.68 31.66 18.57
CA SER A 97 46.30 30.56 19.47
C SER A 97 44.85 30.09 19.28
N SER A 98 44.00 30.91 18.65
CA SER A 98 42.65 30.50 18.26
C SER A 98 42.65 29.32 17.29
N LEU A 99 43.65 29.23 16.40
CA LEU A 99 43.77 28.13 15.43
C LEU A 99 43.98 26.77 16.09
N ALA A 100 44.66 26.72 17.24
CA ALA A 100 44.87 25.45 17.96
C ALA A 100 43.54 24.86 18.46
N GLY A 101 42.64 25.71 18.99
CA GLY A 101 41.30 25.30 19.41
C GLY A 101 40.41 24.90 18.24
N PHE A 102 40.47 25.64 17.12
CA PHE A 102 39.76 25.26 15.89
C PHE A 102 40.32 24.01 15.25
N GLY A 103 41.62 23.75 15.33
CA GLY A 103 42.24 22.50 14.89
C GLY A 103 41.65 21.29 15.63
N ALA A 104 41.52 21.39 16.96
CA ALA A 104 40.87 20.35 17.75
C ALA A 104 39.39 20.15 17.35
N LEU A 105 38.66 21.24 17.07
CA LEU A 105 37.27 21.17 16.60
C LEU A 105 37.17 20.57 15.18
N LEU A 106 38.05 20.94 14.26
CA LEU A 106 38.09 20.43 12.88
C LEU A 106 38.43 18.95 12.83
N ILE A 107 39.20 18.41 13.78
CA ILE A 107 39.47 16.97 13.90
C ILE A 107 38.22 16.21 14.36
N LEU A 108 37.37 16.81 15.20
CA LEU A 108 36.16 16.17 15.72
C LEU A 108 35.04 16.06 14.67
N VAL A 109 34.94 17.03 13.76
CA VAL A 109 33.92 17.05 12.69
C VAL A 109 33.93 15.78 11.80
N PRO A 110 35.05 15.33 11.22
CA PRO A 110 35.07 14.11 10.40
C PRO A 110 34.78 12.85 11.22
N ILE A 111 35.23 12.78 12.48
CA ILE A 111 34.93 11.66 13.39
C ILE A 111 33.41 11.57 13.63
N GLN A 112 32.77 12.69 13.99
CA GLN A 112 31.32 12.74 14.19
C GLN A 112 30.53 12.54 12.88
N GLY A 113 31.06 13.00 11.75
CA GLY A 113 30.49 12.76 10.42
C GLY A 113 30.49 11.26 10.06
N TYR A 114 31.57 10.55 10.39
CA TYR A 114 31.64 9.09 10.25
C TYR A 114 30.59 8.38 11.11
N PHE A 115 30.47 8.75 12.40
CA PHE A 115 29.45 8.20 13.29
C PHE A 115 28.03 8.44 12.75
N SER A 116 27.75 9.66 12.28
CA SER A 116 26.45 10.03 11.70
C SER A 116 26.11 9.21 10.45
N ARG A 117 27.11 8.93 9.61
CA ARG A 117 26.94 8.04 8.45
C ARG A 117 26.61 6.61 8.88
N MET A 118 27.25 6.09 9.93
CA MET A 118 26.95 4.76 10.45
C MET A 118 25.54 4.70 11.06
N MET A 119 25.13 5.73 11.82
CA MET A 119 23.76 5.86 12.33
C MET A 119 22.73 5.79 11.19
N GLY A 120 22.94 6.54 10.10
CA GLY A 120 22.06 6.50 8.92
C GLY A 120 21.97 5.11 8.29
N LYS A 121 23.09 4.38 8.18
CA LYS A 121 23.11 2.99 7.68
C LYS A 121 22.32 2.04 8.59
N CYS A 122 22.54 2.10 9.91
CA CYS A 122 21.81 1.27 10.87
C CYS A 122 20.31 1.58 10.83
N ARG A 123 19.92 2.86 10.74
CA ARG A 123 18.52 3.28 10.65
C ARG A 123 17.80 2.69 9.44
N ARG A 124 18.45 2.66 8.27
CA ARG A 124 17.93 1.98 7.08
C ARG A 124 17.72 0.49 7.33
N GLN A 125 18.66 -0.18 7.99
CA GLN A 125 18.55 -1.61 8.31
C GLN A 125 17.46 -1.92 9.34
N ILE A 126 17.20 -1.00 10.28
CA ILE A 126 16.08 -1.08 11.22
C ILE A 126 14.77 -1.00 10.44
N ALA A 127 14.59 0.02 9.59
CA ALA A 127 13.36 0.19 8.81
C ALA A 127 12.98 -1.07 8.02
N VAL A 128 13.93 -1.68 7.29
CA VAL A 128 13.68 -2.92 6.53
C VAL A 128 13.24 -4.09 7.43
N ARG A 129 13.82 -4.23 8.64
CA ARG A 129 13.46 -5.29 9.58
C ARG A 129 12.11 -5.04 10.25
N THR A 130 11.83 -3.78 10.59
CA THR A 130 10.54 -3.36 11.14
C THR A 130 9.43 -3.60 10.11
N ASP A 131 9.65 -3.26 8.83
CA ASP A 131 8.71 -3.51 7.73
C ASP A 131 8.37 -5.01 7.64
N LYS A 132 9.38 -5.89 7.65
CA LYS A 132 9.17 -7.35 7.64
C LYS A 132 8.36 -7.85 8.85
N ARG A 133 8.67 -7.37 10.06
CA ARG A 133 7.93 -7.74 11.29
C ARG A 133 6.48 -7.27 11.22
N VAL A 134 6.23 -6.04 10.76
CA VAL A 134 4.88 -5.48 10.64
C VAL A 134 4.07 -6.25 9.59
N SER A 135 4.68 -6.66 8.47
CA SER A 135 4.02 -7.52 7.47
C SER A 135 3.55 -8.84 8.07
N VAL A 136 4.44 -9.57 8.73
CA VAL A 136 4.11 -10.87 9.37
C VAL A 136 3.06 -10.67 10.47
N MET A 137 3.16 -9.59 11.25
CA MET A 137 2.15 -9.27 12.27
C MET A 137 0.77 -9.00 11.64
N ASN A 138 0.71 -8.34 10.48
CA ASN A 138 -0.53 -8.11 9.76
C ASN A 138 -1.14 -9.42 9.22
N GLU A 139 -0.30 -10.33 8.70
CA GLU A 139 -0.74 -11.68 8.29
C GLU A 139 -1.34 -12.47 9.48
N ILE A 140 -0.68 -12.45 10.63
CA ILE A 140 -1.16 -13.10 11.86
C ILE A 140 -2.50 -12.50 12.31
N LEU A 141 -2.64 -11.17 12.33
CA LEU A 141 -3.88 -10.51 12.73
C LEU A 141 -5.04 -10.84 11.80
N ASN A 142 -4.78 -10.86 10.48
CA ASN A 142 -5.77 -11.24 9.49
C ASN A 142 -6.19 -12.73 9.62
N GLY A 143 -5.26 -13.60 10.03
CA GLY A 143 -5.48 -15.04 10.22
C GLY A 143 -5.82 -15.47 11.66
N ILE A 144 -6.10 -14.54 12.58
CA ILE A 144 -6.10 -14.83 14.03
C ILE A 144 -7.08 -15.95 14.43
N ARG A 145 -8.25 -16.05 13.79
CA ARG A 145 -9.24 -17.09 14.10
C ARG A 145 -8.72 -18.48 13.79
N VAL A 146 -8.04 -18.65 12.65
CA VAL A 146 -7.45 -19.93 12.24
C VAL A 146 -6.33 -20.30 13.20
N ILE A 147 -5.46 -19.35 13.53
CA ILE A 147 -4.36 -19.57 14.48
C ILE A 147 -4.90 -20.02 15.85
N LYS A 148 -5.96 -19.37 16.34
CA LYS A 148 -6.65 -19.75 17.59
C LYS A 148 -7.28 -21.14 17.52
N MET A 149 -7.85 -21.51 16.38
CA MET A 149 -8.48 -22.81 16.19
C MET A 149 -7.45 -23.96 16.24
N TYR A 150 -6.25 -23.74 15.69
CA TYR A 150 -5.17 -24.73 15.69
C TYR A 150 -4.23 -24.63 16.91
N ALA A 151 -4.49 -23.71 17.84
CA ALA A 151 -3.62 -23.43 18.98
C ALA A 151 -2.15 -23.13 18.60
N TRP A 152 -1.95 -22.39 17.51
CA TRP A 152 -0.62 -22.05 16.96
C TRP A 152 -0.01 -20.75 17.51
N GLU A 153 -0.59 -20.16 18.56
CA GLU A 153 -0.17 -18.86 19.07
C GLU A 153 1.31 -18.82 19.47
N ASP A 154 1.78 -19.86 20.18
CA ASP A 154 3.16 -19.92 20.67
C ASP A 154 4.17 -20.04 19.52
N ALA A 155 3.81 -20.79 18.46
CA ALA A 155 4.65 -20.93 17.27
C ALA A 155 4.80 -19.59 16.55
N PHE A 156 3.70 -18.87 16.32
CA PHE A 156 3.74 -17.55 15.69
C PHE A 156 4.36 -16.48 16.59
N ALA A 157 4.16 -16.55 17.90
CA ALA A 157 4.82 -15.67 18.86
C ALA A 157 6.34 -15.81 18.78
N LYS A 158 6.85 -17.05 18.69
CA LYS A 158 8.29 -17.31 18.53
C LYS A 158 8.85 -16.73 17.22
N VAL A 159 8.11 -16.82 16.12
CA VAL A 159 8.50 -16.20 14.83
C VAL A 159 8.62 -14.68 14.97
N VAL A 160 7.64 -14.04 15.62
CA VAL A 160 7.66 -12.59 15.86
C VAL A 160 8.81 -12.20 16.80
N ASP A 161 9.09 -13.00 17.83
CA ASP A 161 10.19 -12.77 18.75
C ASP A 161 11.56 -12.85 18.06
N ASP A 162 11.77 -13.81 17.16
CA ASP A 162 13.03 -13.92 16.42
C ASP A 162 13.21 -12.76 15.44
N LEU A 163 12.13 -12.30 14.79
CA LEU A 163 12.15 -11.06 14.01
C LEU A 163 12.48 -9.85 14.89
N ARG A 164 11.91 -9.78 16.10
CA ARG A 164 12.14 -8.71 17.05
C ARG A 164 13.58 -8.71 17.58
N LYS A 165 14.18 -9.86 17.88
CA LYS A 165 15.61 -9.96 18.27
C LYS A 165 16.52 -9.42 17.18
N ASN A 166 16.25 -9.77 15.92
CA ASN A 166 16.99 -9.28 14.77
C ASN A 166 16.86 -7.76 14.58
N GLU A 167 15.68 -7.20 14.80
CA GLU A 167 15.43 -5.76 14.82
C GLU A 167 16.18 -5.08 15.97
N LEU A 168 16.04 -5.59 17.19
CA LEU A 168 16.64 -5.04 18.40
C LEU A 168 18.18 -5.03 18.35
N SER A 169 18.80 -6.03 17.73
CA SER A 169 20.26 -6.04 17.50
C SER A 169 20.72 -4.79 16.74
N LYS A 170 19.96 -4.39 15.70
CA LYS A 170 20.26 -3.18 14.92
C LYS A 170 19.85 -1.90 15.62
N VAL A 171 18.78 -1.91 16.42
CA VAL A 171 18.42 -0.78 17.29
C VAL A 171 19.51 -0.53 18.34
N LYS A 172 20.08 -1.59 18.93
CA LYS A 172 21.19 -1.50 19.88
C LYS A 172 22.43 -0.91 19.20
N GLU A 173 22.81 -1.40 18.03
CA GLU A 173 23.91 -0.85 17.24
C GLU A 173 23.72 0.65 16.95
N ASN A 174 22.53 1.06 16.51
CA ASN A 174 22.19 2.48 16.30
C ASN A 174 22.29 3.31 17.58
N SER A 175 21.83 2.75 18.71
CA SER A 175 21.89 3.42 20.02
C SER A 175 23.33 3.63 20.48
N ILE A 176 24.22 2.66 20.22
CA ILE A 176 25.66 2.80 20.50
C ILE A 176 26.25 3.97 19.69
N TRP A 177 25.96 4.05 18.39
CA TRP A 177 26.44 5.16 17.56
C TRP A 177 25.91 6.52 18.04
N GLN A 178 24.63 6.60 18.42
CA GLN A 178 24.04 7.81 18.98
C GLN A 178 24.73 8.22 20.28
N SER A 179 25.03 7.26 21.16
CA SER A 179 25.78 7.49 22.38
C SER A 179 27.22 7.95 22.11
N LEU A 180 27.87 7.48 21.05
CA LEU A 180 29.20 7.98 20.66
C LEU A 180 29.17 9.44 20.19
N VAL A 181 28.15 9.85 19.44
CA VAL A 181 27.99 11.26 19.02
C VAL A 181 27.78 12.17 20.22
N LEU A 182 26.85 11.84 21.11
CA LEU A 182 26.58 12.60 22.33
C LEU A 182 27.74 12.53 23.35
N GLY A 183 28.39 11.38 23.44
CA GLY A 183 29.53 11.15 24.33
C GLY A 183 30.78 11.92 23.89
N THR A 184 30.98 12.12 22.59
CA THR A 184 32.07 12.97 22.05
C THR A 184 31.79 14.46 22.29
N PHE A 185 30.51 14.86 22.29
CA PHE A 185 30.10 16.24 22.45
C PHE A 185 30.51 16.82 23.82
N TRP A 186 30.23 16.16 24.93
CA TRP A 186 30.49 16.73 26.26
C TRP A 186 31.98 17.04 26.56
N PRO A 187 32.94 16.13 26.30
CA PRO A 187 34.36 16.38 26.53
C PRO A 187 34.95 17.40 25.54
N SER A 188 34.42 17.49 24.31
CA SER A 188 34.98 18.35 23.25
C SER A 188 35.12 19.82 23.68
N GLY A 189 34.17 20.36 24.45
CA GLY A 189 34.23 21.74 24.92
C GLY A 189 35.44 22.01 25.81
N LYS A 190 35.79 21.07 26.69
CA LYS A 190 36.95 21.18 27.58
C LYS A 190 38.26 21.00 26.81
N MET A 191 38.31 20.06 25.86
CA MET A 191 39.50 19.81 25.04
C MET A 191 39.85 21.00 24.14
N ILE A 192 38.85 21.61 23.48
CA ILE A 192 39.07 22.79 22.62
C ILE A 192 39.69 23.94 23.41
N ILE A 193 39.13 24.22 24.60
CA ILE A 193 39.63 25.29 25.47
C ILE A 193 41.04 24.96 25.98
N LEU A 194 41.30 23.70 26.36
CA LEU A 194 42.62 23.25 26.80
C LEU A 194 43.68 23.53 25.73
N PHE A 195 43.48 23.10 24.48
CA PHE A 195 44.43 23.33 23.40
C PHE A 195 44.60 24.82 23.05
N ALA A 196 43.53 25.61 23.09
CA ALA A 196 43.59 27.04 22.81
C ALA A 196 44.40 27.79 23.89
N ILE A 197 44.17 27.49 25.17
CA ILE A 197 44.85 28.15 26.28
C ILE A 197 46.31 27.70 26.38
N THR A 198 46.62 26.42 26.20
CA THR A 198 48.01 25.93 26.22
C THR A 198 48.84 26.54 25.10
N SER A 199 48.27 26.67 23.89
CA SER A 199 48.91 27.38 22.78
C SER A 199 49.13 28.87 23.11
N PHE A 200 48.19 29.51 23.80
CA PHE A 200 48.31 30.92 24.20
C PHE A 200 49.43 31.15 25.21
N ILE A 201 49.58 30.25 26.19
CA ILE A 201 50.68 30.28 27.17
C ILE A 201 52.02 30.00 26.48
N ALA A 202 52.06 29.02 25.57
CA ALA A 202 53.28 28.64 24.85
C ALA A 202 53.85 29.79 23.97
N LEU A 203 52.98 30.68 23.49
CA LEU A 203 53.37 31.88 22.75
C LEU A 203 53.83 33.04 23.66
N GLY A 204 53.93 32.82 24.97
CA GLY A 204 54.43 33.80 25.94
C GLY A 204 53.41 34.87 26.35
N ASN A 205 52.13 34.69 26.01
CA ASN A 205 51.11 35.68 26.35
C ASN A 205 50.63 35.56 27.81
N GLN A 206 50.32 36.70 28.44
CA GLN A 206 49.78 36.71 29.80
C GLN A 206 48.30 36.36 29.85
N LEU A 207 47.94 35.45 30.76
CA LEU A 207 46.57 35.01 31.00
C LEU A 207 45.78 36.10 31.72
N THR A 208 44.67 36.53 31.11
CA THR A 208 43.71 37.45 31.74
C THR A 208 42.33 36.80 31.78
N ALA A 209 41.62 36.98 32.90
CA ALA A 209 40.31 36.36 33.14
C ALA A 209 39.26 36.75 32.07
N GLU A 210 39.33 37.98 31.57
CA GLU A 210 38.48 38.49 30.48
C GLU A 210 38.65 37.66 29.19
N ARG A 211 39.89 37.55 28.69
CA ARG A 211 40.16 36.86 27.42
C ARG A 211 39.80 35.38 27.49
N ILE A 212 40.09 34.73 28.62
CA ILE A 212 39.74 33.32 28.83
C ILE A 212 38.21 33.13 28.87
N PHE A 213 37.48 34.02 29.54
CA PHE A 213 36.02 33.95 29.61
C PHE A 213 35.40 34.13 28.22
N VAL A 214 35.80 35.18 27.48
CA VAL A 214 35.30 35.45 26.14
C VAL A 214 35.62 34.29 25.21
N ALA A 215 36.85 33.77 25.27
CA ALA A 215 37.28 32.59 24.52
C ALA A 215 36.39 31.37 24.79
N MET A 216 36.20 31.03 26.07
CA MET A 216 35.38 29.89 26.50
C MET A 216 33.94 30.02 26.02
N ALA A 217 33.36 31.23 26.12
CA ALA A 217 32.00 31.50 25.69
C ALA A 217 31.84 31.42 24.16
N LEU A 218 32.78 31.98 23.39
CA LEU A 218 32.77 31.93 21.92
C LEU A 218 32.98 30.50 21.40
N TYR A 219 33.92 29.73 21.96
CA TYR A 219 34.11 28.32 21.59
C TYR A 219 32.87 27.47 21.90
N ASN A 220 32.27 27.64 23.08
CA ASN A 220 31.05 26.91 23.41
C ASN A 220 29.89 27.26 22.47
N ALA A 221 29.72 28.54 22.13
CA ALA A 221 28.69 28.98 21.20
C ALA A 221 28.89 28.44 19.78
N CYS A 222 30.13 28.35 19.30
CA CYS A 222 30.47 27.75 18.00
C CYS A 222 30.28 26.23 17.98
N ARG A 223 30.52 25.56 19.12
CA ARG A 223 30.49 24.11 19.24
C ARG A 223 29.10 23.52 19.01
N PHE A 224 28.04 24.12 19.57
CA PHE A 224 26.67 23.59 19.46
C PHE A 224 26.21 23.38 18.01
N PRO A 225 26.25 24.38 17.10
CA PRO A 225 25.87 24.17 15.71
C PRO A 225 26.74 23.12 14.99
N VAL A 226 28.05 23.17 15.22
CA VAL A 226 29.02 22.35 14.45
C VAL A 226 29.04 20.89 14.91
N THR A 227 29.08 20.63 16.21
CA THR A 227 29.33 19.27 16.75
C THR A 227 28.07 18.54 17.21
N LEU A 228 26.92 19.22 17.24
CA LEU A 228 25.62 18.61 17.55
C LEU A 228 24.65 18.67 16.37
N PHE A 229 24.39 19.85 15.82
CA PHE A 229 23.36 20.00 14.80
C PHE A 229 23.77 19.46 13.42
N VAL A 230 25.03 19.63 13.00
CA VAL A 230 25.50 19.07 11.72
C VAL A 230 25.41 17.53 11.67
N PRO A 231 25.88 16.78 12.69
CA PRO A 231 25.65 15.32 12.78
C PRO A 231 24.19 14.90 12.60
N PHE A 232 23.27 15.54 13.33
CA PHE A 232 21.84 15.26 13.22
C PHE A 232 21.27 15.65 11.84
N ALA A 233 21.71 16.78 11.29
CA ALA A 233 21.30 17.21 9.95
C ALA A 233 21.70 16.19 8.88
N LEU A 234 22.95 15.69 8.93
CA LEU A 234 23.43 14.64 8.03
C LEU A 234 22.64 13.34 8.20
N GLN A 235 22.36 12.93 9.45
CA GLN A 235 21.54 11.76 9.74
C GLN A 235 20.15 11.88 9.07
N PHE A 236 19.42 12.97 9.34
CA PHE A 236 18.08 13.15 8.78
C PHE A 236 18.08 13.32 7.27
N LEU A 237 19.12 13.93 6.68
CA LEU A 237 19.27 14.05 5.24
C LEU A 237 19.43 12.67 4.58
N PHE A 238 20.25 11.78 5.16
CA PHE A 238 20.40 10.42 4.65
C PHE A 238 19.12 9.61 4.76
N GLU A 239 18.37 9.75 5.86
CA GLU A 239 17.07 9.09 6.05
C GLU A 239 16.03 9.61 5.06
N ALA A 240 15.92 10.94 4.92
CA ALA A 240 15.00 11.60 3.99
C ALA A 240 15.26 11.21 2.54
N ARG A 241 16.53 11.08 2.12
CA ARG A 241 16.88 10.65 0.75
C ARG A 241 16.31 9.26 0.41
N VAL A 242 16.32 8.33 1.37
CA VAL A 242 15.76 6.99 1.16
C VAL A 242 14.23 7.05 1.08
N SER A 243 13.58 7.81 1.96
CA SER A 243 12.12 7.99 1.93
C SER A 243 11.65 8.68 0.66
N LEU A 244 12.35 9.74 0.20
CA LEU A 244 12.03 10.42 -1.07
C LEU A 244 12.14 9.47 -2.24
N ARG A 245 13.18 8.64 -2.29
CA ARG A 245 13.33 7.65 -3.36
C ARG A 245 12.19 6.64 -3.37
N ARG A 246 11.73 6.17 -2.20
CA ARG A 246 10.58 5.26 -2.12
C ARG A 246 9.29 5.90 -2.63
N ILE A 247 9.03 7.15 -2.22
CA ILE A 247 7.86 7.91 -2.69
C ILE A 247 7.95 8.13 -4.19
N GLN A 248 9.12 8.54 -4.71
CA GLN A 248 9.36 8.71 -6.13
C GLN A 248 9.10 7.42 -6.90
N THR A 249 9.71 6.30 -6.50
CA THR A 249 9.49 5.00 -7.15
C THR A 249 8.02 4.59 -7.13
N PHE A 250 7.28 4.88 -6.06
CA PHE A 250 5.85 4.61 -5.99
C PHE A 250 5.03 5.52 -6.94
N LEU A 251 5.37 6.82 -7.01
CA LEU A 251 4.70 7.77 -7.91
C LEU A 251 5.08 7.56 -9.38
N GLU A 252 6.18 6.88 -9.67
CA GLU A 252 6.62 6.50 -11.01
C GLU A 252 6.05 5.15 -11.48
N LEU A 253 5.23 4.47 -10.67
CA LEU A 253 4.53 3.25 -11.09
C LEU A 253 3.52 3.56 -12.20
N GLU A 254 3.29 2.59 -13.09
CA GLU A 254 2.36 2.71 -14.22
C GLU A 254 0.92 2.92 -13.70
N GLU A 255 0.20 3.87 -14.28
CA GLU A 255 -1.18 4.15 -13.91
C GLU A 255 -2.17 3.22 -14.64
N TYR A 256 -3.32 2.98 -14.03
CA TYR A 256 -4.35 2.10 -14.58
C TYR A 256 -4.85 2.53 -15.97
N GLU A 257 -4.92 3.83 -16.27
CA GLU A 257 -5.33 4.34 -17.59
C GLU A 257 -4.31 4.01 -18.69
N ASP A 258 -3.04 3.83 -18.34
CA ASP A 258 -2.01 3.44 -19.29
C ASP A 258 -2.08 1.95 -19.66
N LEU A 259 -2.70 1.10 -18.83
CA LEU A 259 -3.01 -0.30 -19.18
C LEU A 259 -3.96 -0.44 -20.39
N GLU A 260 -4.73 0.62 -20.70
CA GLU A 260 -5.63 0.67 -21.86
C GLU A 260 -4.87 0.90 -23.18
N LYS A 261 -3.73 1.60 -23.12
CA LYS A 261 -2.89 1.89 -24.29
C LYS A 261 -2.20 0.61 -24.73
N SER A 262 -2.47 0.17 -25.96
CA SER A 262 -1.85 -1.03 -26.52
C SER A 262 -0.33 -0.95 -26.51
N ILE A 263 0.32 -2.10 -26.29
CA ILE A 263 1.66 -2.35 -26.85
C ILE A 263 1.46 -2.49 -28.38
N GLY A 264 1.30 -1.37 -29.06
CA GLY A 264 0.77 -1.33 -30.43
C GLY A 264 1.33 -0.23 -31.31
N SER A 265 2.63 0.04 -31.20
CA SER A 265 3.41 0.66 -32.29
C SER A 265 4.85 0.12 -32.32
N VAL A 266 5.00 -1.22 -32.26
CA VAL A 266 6.26 -1.87 -32.66
C VAL A 266 5.92 -3.01 -33.63
N ASN A 267 5.35 -2.65 -34.78
CA ASN A 267 5.58 -3.43 -36.00
C ASN A 267 6.95 -3.01 -36.54
N GLY A 268 8.00 -3.58 -35.96
CA GLY A 268 9.36 -3.51 -36.44
C GLY A 268 9.99 -4.88 -36.22
N ASN A 269 10.24 -5.59 -37.31
CA ASN A 269 10.89 -6.90 -37.37
C ASN A 269 11.94 -7.07 -36.26
N ILE A 270 11.64 -7.90 -35.25
CA ILE A 270 12.68 -8.42 -34.36
C ILE A 270 13.38 -9.55 -35.13
N SER A 271 14.26 -9.15 -36.05
CA SER A 271 15.32 -10.02 -36.52
C SER A 271 16.30 -10.19 -35.36
N SER A 272 16.37 -11.42 -34.88
CA SER A 272 17.43 -11.95 -34.02
C SER A 272 18.80 -11.37 -34.39
N LYS A 273 19.44 -10.66 -33.46
CA LYS A 273 20.91 -10.65 -33.34
C LYS A 273 21.34 -10.69 -31.88
N HIS A 274 21.92 -11.83 -31.52
CA HIS A 274 22.94 -11.99 -30.49
C HIS A 274 24.00 -10.87 -30.55
N GLY A 275 24.46 -10.38 -29.40
CA GLY A 275 25.72 -9.61 -29.31
C GLY A 275 25.95 -8.87 -27.99
N ARG A 276 26.97 -9.34 -27.25
CA ARG A 276 27.67 -8.74 -26.09
C ARG A 276 27.88 -7.20 -26.14
N GLY A 277 27.83 -6.58 -24.95
CA GLY A 277 28.92 -5.74 -24.41
C GLY A 277 28.82 -4.20 -24.52
N SER A 278 28.88 -3.57 -23.33
CA SER A 278 29.49 -2.27 -22.94
C SER A 278 29.08 -0.93 -23.60
N ASP A 279 28.66 -0.03 -22.69
CA ASP A 279 29.04 1.37 -22.51
C ASP A 279 28.70 2.49 -23.52
N GLU A 280 28.31 3.61 -22.87
CA GLU A 280 28.42 5.03 -23.24
C GLU A 280 27.31 5.77 -23.98
N ASP A 281 27.12 7.00 -23.48
CA ASP A 281 26.12 8.02 -23.77
C ASP A 281 26.13 8.50 -25.23
N GLU A 282 24.95 8.71 -25.83
CA GLU A 282 24.78 9.82 -26.77
C GLU A 282 23.31 10.29 -26.89
N LYS A 283 23.08 11.55 -26.54
CA LYS A 283 21.85 12.30 -26.83
C LYS A 283 21.94 12.86 -28.25
N VAL A 284 20.99 12.53 -29.13
CA VAL A 284 20.71 13.33 -30.34
C VAL A 284 19.19 13.40 -30.57
N PRO A 285 18.61 14.59 -30.85
CA PRO A 285 17.16 14.82 -30.84
C PRO A 285 16.53 14.50 -32.19
N LEU A 286 15.32 13.93 -32.19
CA LEU A 286 14.53 13.71 -33.40
C LEU A 286 13.29 14.61 -33.44
N LYS A 287 13.22 15.32 -34.57
CA LYS A 287 12.29 16.38 -34.94
C LYS A 287 10.84 15.89 -34.98
N LEU A 288 9.94 16.69 -34.42
CA LEU A 288 8.50 16.59 -34.61
C LEU A 288 8.16 17.13 -36.01
N ASN A 289 7.79 16.24 -36.95
CA ASN A 289 7.18 16.66 -38.21
C ASN A 289 5.67 16.48 -38.11
N SER A 290 5.00 17.61 -38.32
CA SER A 290 3.57 17.83 -38.48
C SER A 290 2.91 16.89 -39.48
N ALA A 291 1.93 16.13 -39.01
CA ALA A 291 0.85 15.56 -39.81
C ALA A 291 -0.42 15.37 -38.95
N ASP A 292 -0.82 16.41 -38.23
CA ASP A 292 -2.13 16.52 -37.59
C ASP A 292 -3.10 17.19 -38.56
N SER A 293 -3.86 16.41 -39.33
CA SER A 293 -5.07 16.94 -39.97
C SER A 293 -6.21 15.94 -40.21
N ASN A 294 -6.08 14.65 -39.85
CA ASN A 294 -7.13 13.65 -40.12
C ASN A 294 -7.76 12.99 -38.87
N VAL A 295 -7.45 13.47 -37.66
CA VAL A 295 -7.98 12.88 -36.39
C VAL A 295 -9.25 13.59 -35.90
N LYS A 296 -9.66 14.72 -36.51
CA LYS A 296 -10.81 15.52 -36.05
C LYS A 296 -12.16 15.16 -36.71
N GLU A 297 -12.20 14.31 -37.73
CA GLU A 297 -13.45 13.98 -38.43
C GLU A 297 -14.13 12.67 -38.01
N VAL A 298 -13.56 11.90 -37.07
CA VAL A 298 -14.16 10.62 -36.63
C VAL A 298 -14.99 10.77 -35.33
N VAL A 299 -15.00 11.95 -34.69
CA VAL A 299 -15.65 12.16 -33.38
C VAL A 299 -17.14 12.57 -33.48
N HIS A 300 -17.70 12.73 -34.68
CA HIS A 300 -19.13 13.00 -34.86
C HIS A 300 -19.79 12.08 -35.87
N ASN A 301 -19.93 10.80 -35.49
CA ASN A 301 -21.03 9.97 -35.97
C ASN A 301 -21.57 9.15 -34.79
N ILE A 302 -22.57 9.72 -34.12
CA ILE A 302 -23.39 9.08 -33.10
C ILE A 302 -24.24 8.02 -33.81
N ALA A 303 -23.69 6.82 -33.95
CA ALA A 303 -24.50 5.61 -34.10
C ALA A 303 -25.05 5.26 -32.71
N LYS A 304 -26.36 5.02 -32.62
CA LYS A 304 -27.08 4.65 -31.40
C LYS A 304 -26.24 3.70 -30.51
N ASP A 305 -25.85 4.18 -29.34
CA ASP A 305 -25.10 3.42 -28.32
C ASP A 305 -25.97 2.26 -27.80
N GLU A 306 -25.98 1.13 -28.50
CA GLU A 306 -26.47 -0.12 -27.93
C GLU A 306 -25.45 -0.62 -26.90
N THR A 307 -25.90 -0.83 -25.66
CA THR A 307 -25.11 -1.47 -24.61
C THR A 307 -24.62 -2.83 -25.11
N HIS A 308 -23.32 -3.06 -25.14
CA HIS A 308 -22.75 -4.32 -25.59
C HIS A 308 -21.40 -4.61 -24.92
N VAL A 309 -21.08 -5.90 -24.83
CA VAL A 309 -19.75 -6.40 -24.46
C VAL A 309 -19.26 -7.25 -25.63
N GLU A 310 -18.16 -6.88 -26.25
CA GLU A 310 -17.56 -7.61 -27.36
C GLU A 310 -16.04 -7.77 -27.16
N LEU A 311 -15.58 -9.01 -27.13
CA LEU A 311 -14.18 -9.39 -27.13
C LEU A 311 -13.91 -10.15 -28.43
N LYS A 312 -12.85 -9.78 -29.17
CA LYS A 312 -12.39 -10.47 -30.38
C LYS A 312 -10.94 -10.86 -30.22
N ASN A 313 -10.68 -12.16 -30.21
CA ASN A 313 -9.33 -12.75 -30.12
C ASN A 313 -8.50 -12.13 -28.98
N PHE A 314 -9.14 -11.85 -27.85
CA PHE A 314 -8.57 -11.07 -26.77
C PHE A 314 -7.60 -11.91 -25.94
N THR A 315 -6.41 -11.37 -25.68
CA THR A 315 -5.38 -12.01 -24.84
C THR A 315 -4.84 -11.00 -23.83
N ALA A 316 -4.75 -11.40 -22.56
CA ALA A 316 -4.27 -10.56 -21.47
C ALA A 316 -3.45 -11.32 -20.43
N PHE A 317 -2.55 -10.58 -19.75
CA PHE A 317 -1.73 -11.06 -18.64
C PHE A 317 -2.17 -10.44 -17.31
N GLN A 318 -1.92 -11.18 -16.22
CA GLN A 318 -2.22 -10.75 -14.85
C GLN A 318 -1.01 -10.11 -14.15
N SER A 319 0.21 -10.30 -14.66
CA SER A 319 1.45 -9.79 -14.04
C SER A 319 2.13 -8.69 -14.87
N ASP A 320 2.76 -7.77 -14.15
CA ASP A 320 3.61 -6.70 -14.71
C ASP A 320 4.90 -7.27 -15.32
N ASP A 321 5.39 -8.39 -14.78
CA ASP A 321 6.60 -9.07 -15.26
C ASP A 321 6.25 -10.02 -16.42
N LEU A 322 6.66 -9.62 -17.64
CA LEU A 322 6.53 -10.40 -18.88
C LEU A 322 7.33 -11.72 -18.86
N SER A 323 8.29 -11.88 -17.95
CA SER A 323 9.17 -13.06 -17.87
C SER A 323 8.55 -14.26 -17.15
N ASP A 324 7.56 -14.04 -16.27
CA ASP A 324 6.87 -15.08 -15.47
C ASP A 324 5.36 -15.12 -15.75
N ALA A 325 4.92 -14.50 -16.84
CA ALA A 325 3.51 -14.21 -17.09
C ALA A 325 2.72 -15.48 -17.43
N SER A 326 2.07 -16.07 -16.42
CA SER A 326 0.94 -16.97 -16.67
C SER A 326 -0.14 -16.16 -17.40
N THR A 327 -0.47 -16.60 -18.61
CA THR A 327 -1.46 -15.96 -19.48
C THR A 327 -2.82 -16.12 -18.82
N ALA A 328 -3.43 -15.01 -18.42
CA ALA A 328 -4.67 -15.03 -17.66
C ALA A 328 -5.85 -15.42 -18.55
N VAL A 329 -5.86 -14.89 -19.78
CA VAL A 329 -6.88 -15.12 -20.80
C VAL A 329 -6.19 -15.18 -22.17
N LYS A 330 -6.51 -16.18 -23.00
CA LYS A 330 -5.90 -16.42 -24.32
C LYS A 330 -6.96 -16.52 -25.42
N ASN A 331 -6.80 -15.69 -26.44
CA ASN A 331 -7.59 -15.73 -27.67
C ASN A 331 -9.11 -15.87 -27.45
N VAL A 332 -9.65 -15.17 -26.46
CA VAL A 332 -11.07 -15.28 -26.09
C VAL A 332 -11.92 -14.38 -26.99
N SER A 333 -13.00 -14.96 -27.51
CA SER A 333 -14.03 -14.25 -28.26
C SER A 333 -15.39 -14.42 -27.58
N LEU A 334 -16.01 -13.29 -27.22
CA LEU A 334 -17.27 -13.23 -26.49
C LEU A 334 -18.09 -12.05 -27.03
N SER A 335 -19.40 -12.24 -27.20
CA SER A 335 -20.32 -11.14 -27.49
C SER A 335 -21.57 -11.31 -26.62
N ALA A 336 -21.95 -10.25 -25.93
CA ALA A 336 -23.11 -10.19 -25.05
C ALA A 336 -23.99 -8.98 -25.41
N ARG A 337 -25.31 -9.22 -25.47
CA ARG A 337 -26.34 -8.21 -25.75
C ARG A 337 -27.32 -8.07 -24.58
N PRO A 338 -28.03 -6.93 -24.45
CA PRO A 338 -29.01 -6.74 -23.38
C PRO A 338 -30.08 -7.83 -23.41
N GLY A 339 -30.45 -8.31 -22.23
CA GLY A 339 -31.42 -9.40 -22.09
C GLY A 339 -30.80 -10.80 -22.08
N GLN A 340 -29.47 -10.93 -22.17
CA GLN A 340 -28.79 -12.22 -22.18
C GLN A 340 -28.13 -12.55 -20.84
N LEU A 341 -28.39 -13.77 -20.35
CA LEU A 341 -27.64 -14.42 -19.28
C LEU A 341 -26.57 -15.33 -19.88
N ILE A 342 -25.31 -14.96 -19.67
CA ILE A 342 -24.14 -15.74 -20.08
C ILE A 342 -23.52 -16.41 -18.87
N ALA A 343 -23.52 -17.74 -18.84
CA ALA A 343 -22.89 -18.52 -17.79
C ALA A 343 -21.45 -18.93 -18.19
N ILE A 344 -20.48 -18.74 -17.28
CA ILE A 344 -19.09 -19.16 -17.49
C ILE A 344 -18.79 -20.32 -16.53
N VAL A 345 -18.32 -21.44 -17.09
CA VAL A 345 -18.06 -22.69 -16.36
C VAL A 345 -16.68 -23.23 -16.72
N GLY A 346 -16.02 -23.84 -15.75
CA GLY A 346 -14.72 -24.48 -15.93
C GLY A 346 -14.02 -24.75 -14.60
N PRO A 347 -12.97 -25.59 -14.59
CA PRO A 347 -12.28 -26.00 -13.38
C PRO A 347 -11.68 -24.81 -12.61
N VAL A 348 -11.33 -25.01 -11.35
CA VAL A 348 -10.69 -23.96 -10.54
C VAL A 348 -9.35 -23.58 -11.19
N GLY A 349 -9.05 -22.28 -11.26
CA GLY A 349 -7.82 -21.80 -11.89
C GLY A 349 -7.84 -21.71 -13.43
N CYS A 350 -8.97 -21.93 -14.11
CA CYS A 350 -9.02 -21.83 -15.58
C CYS A 350 -9.15 -20.41 -16.17
N GLY A 351 -9.11 -19.36 -15.34
CA GLY A 351 -9.15 -17.96 -15.80
C GLY A 351 -10.53 -17.28 -15.82
N LYS A 352 -11.55 -17.84 -15.16
CA LYS A 352 -12.93 -17.27 -15.12
C LYS A 352 -12.97 -15.86 -14.51
N SER A 353 -12.45 -15.71 -13.29
CA SER A 353 -12.37 -14.42 -12.61
C SER A 353 -11.43 -13.47 -13.37
N SER A 354 -10.34 -13.98 -13.96
CA SER A 354 -9.44 -13.19 -14.81
C SER A 354 -10.11 -12.64 -16.07
N LEU A 355 -11.06 -13.38 -16.65
CA LEU A 355 -11.89 -12.88 -17.75
C LEU A 355 -12.82 -11.75 -17.29
N LEU A 356 -13.41 -11.83 -16.10
CA LEU A 356 -14.20 -10.73 -15.53
C LEU A 356 -13.31 -9.50 -15.26
N SER A 357 -12.14 -9.68 -14.64
CA SER A 357 -11.14 -8.60 -14.46
C SER A 357 -10.70 -7.99 -15.79
N SER A 358 -10.63 -8.79 -16.87
CA SER A 358 -10.34 -8.27 -18.20
C SER A 358 -11.46 -7.37 -18.72
N ILE A 359 -12.73 -7.76 -18.53
CA ILE A 359 -13.89 -6.91 -18.89
C ILE A 359 -13.92 -5.63 -18.04
N LEU A 360 -13.51 -5.71 -16.78
CA LEU A 360 -13.30 -4.57 -15.88
C LEU A 360 -12.05 -3.75 -16.21
N ARG A 361 -11.26 -4.12 -17.22
CA ARG A 361 -10.00 -3.46 -17.63
C ARG A 361 -8.91 -3.48 -16.56
N GLU A 362 -8.93 -4.46 -15.66
CA GLU A 362 -7.88 -4.65 -14.64
C GLU A 362 -6.69 -5.47 -15.13
N THR A 363 -6.79 -6.08 -16.31
CA THR A 363 -5.69 -6.87 -16.91
C THR A 363 -5.05 -6.12 -18.07
N ARG A 364 -3.75 -6.35 -18.28
CA ARG A 364 -3.02 -5.74 -19.40
C ARG A 364 -3.32 -6.48 -20.69
N ARG A 365 -3.90 -5.78 -21.67
CA ARG A 365 -4.17 -6.33 -23.00
C ARG A 365 -2.86 -6.49 -23.79
N VAL A 366 -2.66 -7.66 -24.39
CA VAL A 366 -1.54 -7.97 -25.29
C VAL A 366 -1.99 -7.92 -26.76
N SER A 367 -3.10 -8.57 -27.06
CA SER A 367 -3.62 -8.70 -28.42
C SER A 367 -5.14 -8.78 -28.44
N GLY A 368 -5.72 -8.61 -29.64
CA GLY A 368 -7.17 -8.58 -29.84
C GLY A 368 -7.80 -7.22 -29.52
N SER A 369 -9.13 -7.19 -29.55
CA SER A 369 -9.92 -5.99 -29.26
C SER A 369 -10.99 -6.30 -28.21
N MET A 370 -11.28 -5.30 -27.37
CA MET A 370 -12.34 -5.36 -26.37
C MET A 370 -13.13 -4.05 -26.45
N MET A 371 -14.43 -4.15 -26.65
CA MET A 371 -15.38 -3.03 -26.60
C MET A 371 -16.41 -3.32 -25.53
N VAL A 372 -16.53 -2.40 -24.57
CA VAL A 372 -17.49 -2.47 -23.48
C VAL A 372 -18.19 -1.12 -23.42
N SER A 373 -19.49 -1.10 -23.74
CA SER A 373 -20.33 0.09 -23.69
C SER A 373 -21.48 -0.11 -22.70
N GLY A 374 -21.52 0.72 -21.65
CA GLY A 374 -22.53 0.66 -20.58
C GLY A 374 -21.92 0.76 -19.18
N ARG A 375 -22.76 1.02 -18.18
CA ARG A 375 -22.32 1.01 -16.77
C ARG A 375 -22.18 -0.42 -16.28
N ILE A 376 -21.09 -0.72 -15.56
CA ILE A 376 -20.80 -2.05 -15.03
C ILE A 376 -21.08 -2.08 -13.52
N ALA A 377 -21.70 -3.17 -13.04
CA ALA A 377 -21.73 -3.55 -11.64
C ALA A 377 -21.03 -4.91 -11.47
N TYR A 378 -20.17 -5.02 -10.45
CA TYR A 378 -19.40 -6.23 -10.18
C TYR A 378 -19.70 -6.75 -8.77
N ALA A 379 -20.02 -8.04 -8.67
CA ALA A 379 -20.08 -8.78 -7.42
C ALA A 379 -18.92 -9.78 -7.40
N CYS A 380 -17.92 -9.49 -6.56
CA CYS A 380 -16.71 -10.30 -6.43
C CYS A 380 -16.95 -11.64 -5.71
N GLN A 381 -16.10 -12.63 -6.01
CA GLN A 381 -16.12 -13.96 -5.38
C GLN A 381 -15.94 -13.86 -3.87
N ASP A 382 -14.93 -13.12 -3.42
CA ASP A 382 -14.74 -12.79 -2.02
C ASP A 382 -15.39 -11.43 -1.71
N ALA A 383 -16.63 -11.49 -1.20
CA ALA A 383 -17.42 -10.30 -0.90
C ALA A 383 -16.71 -9.32 0.05
N TRP A 384 -16.34 -8.15 -0.48
CA TRP A 384 -15.67 -7.08 0.28
C TRP A 384 -16.67 -6.14 0.93
N ILE A 385 -16.54 -5.98 2.26
CA ILE A 385 -17.34 -5.10 3.10
C ILE A 385 -16.41 -4.09 3.78
N PHE A 386 -16.69 -2.80 3.63
CA PHE A 386 -15.90 -1.72 4.24
C PHE A 386 -16.48 -1.32 5.59
N SER A 387 -15.66 -0.67 6.44
CA SER A 387 -16.10 -0.15 7.73
C SER A 387 -17.20 0.89 7.56
N GLY A 388 -18.39 0.58 8.05
CA GLY A 388 -19.57 1.42 7.91
C GLY A 388 -20.84 0.65 8.26
N THR A 389 -22.01 1.24 8.04
CA THR A 389 -23.27 0.53 8.23
C THR A 389 -23.56 -0.45 7.09
N VAL A 390 -24.45 -1.42 7.31
CA VAL A 390 -24.92 -2.31 6.22
C VAL A 390 -25.56 -1.48 5.10
N ARG A 391 -26.34 -0.45 5.46
CA ARG A 391 -26.94 0.49 4.51
C ARG A 391 -25.89 1.20 3.67
N GLU A 392 -24.87 1.80 4.29
CA GLU A 392 -23.77 2.46 3.55
C GLU A 392 -23.04 1.49 2.63
N ASN A 393 -22.87 0.23 3.06
CA ASN A 393 -22.28 -0.80 2.23
C ASN A 393 -23.10 -1.11 0.97
N ILE A 394 -24.44 -1.08 1.05
CA ILE A 394 -25.33 -1.30 -0.10
C ILE A 394 -25.41 -0.04 -0.98
N LEU A 395 -25.50 1.15 -0.37
CA LEU A 395 -25.57 2.43 -1.10
C LEU A 395 -24.29 2.75 -1.86
N PHE A 396 -23.13 2.47 -1.28
CA PHE A 396 -21.81 2.64 -1.90
C PHE A 396 -21.60 4.02 -2.55
N GLY A 397 -21.97 5.08 -1.81
CA GLY A 397 -21.83 6.48 -2.24
C GLY A 397 -23.02 7.03 -3.04
N GLU A 398 -23.99 6.20 -3.43
CA GLU A 398 -25.23 6.65 -4.07
C GLU A 398 -26.23 7.21 -3.04
N ALA A 399 -27.10 8.12 -3.48
CA ALA A 399 -28.16 8.67 -2.66
C ALA A 399 -29.16 7.58 -2.24
N TYR A 400 -29.74 7.71 -1.05
CA TYR A 400 -30.73 6.77 -0.53
C TYR A 400 -32.10 6.97 -1.21
N ASP A 401 -32.55 5.93 -1.92
CA ASP A 401 -33.86 5.83 -2.56
C ASP A 401 -34.60 4.66 -1.91
N GLU A 402 -35.60 4.97 -1.09
CA GLU A 402 -36.36 4.00 -0.31
C GLU A 402 -36.91 2.85 -1.17
N LYS A 403 -37.50 3.17 -2.33
CA LYS A 403 -38.14 2.16 -3.19
C LYS A 403 -37.10 1.21 -3.78
N ARG A 404 -36.01 1.77 -4.29
CA ARG A 404 -34.91 0.99 -4.88
C ARG A 404 -34.19 0.15 -3.84
N TYR A 405 -34.00 0.71 -2.65
CA TYR A 405 -33.34 0.04 -1.54
C TYR A 405 -34.17 -1.14 -1.05
N GLN A 406 -35.47 -0.94 -0.81
CA GLN A 406 -36.38 -2.03 -0.42
C GLN A 406 -36.43 -3.13 -1.48
N GLU A 407 -36.44 -2.77 -2.77
CA GLU A 407 -36.40 -3.75 -3.85
C GLU A 407 -35.09 -4.55 -3.87
N ALA A 408 -33.93 -3.89 -3.71
CA ALA A 408 -32.63 -4.55 -3.61
C ALA A 408 -32.57 -5.53 -2.41
N ILE A 409 -33.08 -5.12 -1.24
CA ILE A 409 -33.17 -5.98 -0.04
C ILE A 409 -34.09 -7.19 -0.30
N ARG A 410 -35.21 -6.98 -0.98
CA ARG A 410 -36.19 -8.02 -1.30
C ARG A 410 -35.59 -9.06 -2.25
N VAL A 411 -35.07 -8.63 -3.41
CA VAL A 411 -34.54 -9.55 -4.43
C VAL A 411 -33.27 -10.26 -3.97
N CYS A 412 -32.49 -9.65 -3.07
CA CYS A 412 -31.29 -10.24 -2.49
C CYS A 412 -31.55 -11.04 -1.19
N ALA A 413 -32.81 -11.29 -0.82
CA ALA A 413 -33.20 -12.07 0.36
C ALA A 413 -32.60 -11.60 1.70
N LEU A 414 -32.29 -10.31 1.85
CA LEU A 414 -31.63 -9.76 3.04
C LEU A 414 -32.58 -9.42 4.19
N ALA A 415 -33.89 -9.39 3.95
CA ALA A 415 -34.87 -8.93 4.96
C ALA A 415 -34.77 -9.69 6.29
N LYS A 416 -34.59 -11.02 6.24
CA LYS A 416 -34.45 -11.85 7.45
C LYS A 416 -33.13 -11.57 8.19
N ASP A 417 -32.04 -11.36 7.46
CA ASP A 417 -30.73 -11.03 8.04
C ASP A 417 -30.79 -9.70 8.78
N LEU A 418 -31.40 -8.68 8.18
CA LEU A 418 -31.51 -7.36 8.78
C LEU A 418 -32.27 -7.39 10.11
N ILE A 419 -33.34 -8.20 10.22
CA ILE A 419 -34.11 -8.33 11.47
C ILE A 419 -33.26 -8.91 12.61
N GLN A 420 -32.31 -9.80 12.29
CA GLN A 420 -31.43 -10.41 13.29
C GLN A 420 -30.32 -9.47 13.79
N LEU A 421 -30.04 -8.40 13.05
CA LEU A 421 -29.03 -7.42 13.45
C LEU A 421 -29.62 -6.44 14.49
N SER A 422 -28.81 -6.11 15.49
CA SER A 422 -29.23 -5.28 16.64
C SER A 422 -29.84 -3.94 16.25
N ASN A 423 -29.32 -3.29 15.20
CA ASN A 423 -29.82 -2.01 14.68
C ASN A 423 -30.31 -2.11 13.22
N GLY A 424 -30.74 -3.29 12.80
CA GLY A 424 -31.17 -3.50 11.42
C GLY A 424 -30.07 -3.18 10.41
N ASP A 425 -30.43 -2.43 9.37
CA ASP A 425 -29.51 -1.99 8.31
C ASP A 425 -28.55 -0.86 8.74
N ARG A 426 -28.79 -0.22 9.88
CA ARG A 426 -27.88 0.77 10.49
C ARG A 426 -26.83 0.14 11.38
N THR A 427 -26.80 -1.19 11.48
CA THR A 427 -25.79 -1.91 12.25
C THR A 427 -24.41 -1.63 11.67
N LEU A 428 -23.50 -1.19 12.54
CA LEU A 428 -22.11 -0.92 12.17
C LEU A 428 -21.38 -2.25 11.95
N VAL A 429 -20.78 -2.37 10.78
CA VAL A 429 -19.99 -3.52 10.37
C VAL A 429 -18.53 -3.07 10.35
N GLY A 430 -17.69 -3.71 11.16
CA GLY A 430 -16.25 -3.41 11.21
C GLY A 430 -15.51 -3.85 9.93
N ASP A 431 -14.21 -3.58 9.88
CA ASP A 431 -13.36 -3.90 8.73
C ASP A 431 -13.53 -5.36 8.27
N ARG A 432 -13.71 -5.56 6.96
CA ARG A 432 -13.97 -6.86 6.31
C ARG A 432 -15.23 -7.60 6.80
N GLY A 433 -16.08 -6.93 7.56
CA GLY A 433 -17.34 -7.46 8.07
C GLY A 433 -17.22 -8.72 8.90
N HIS A 434 -16.26 -8.79 9.82
CA HIS A 434 -16.05 -9.96 10.69
C HIS A 434 -17.27 -10.41 11.52
N SER A 435 -18.26 -9.54 11.72
CA SER A 435 -19.53 -9.83 12.39
C SER A 435 -20.57 -10.54 11.52
N LEU A 436 -20.35 -10.63 10.20
CA LEU A 436 -21.29 -11.20 9.24
C LEU A 436 -20.85 -12.58 8.76
N SER A 437 -21.82 -13.45 8.46
CA SER A 437 -21.56 -14.75 7.83
C SER A 437 -21.14 -14.60 6.36
N GLY A 438 -20.51 -15.63 5.78
CA GLY A 438 -20.11 -15.62 4.36
C GLY A 438 -21.30 -15.36 3.42
N GLY A 439 -22.42 -16.05 3.63
CA GLY A 439 -23.65 -15.85 2.87
C GLY A 439 -24.24 -14.44 3.02
N GLN A 440 -24.17 -13.85 4.22
CA GLN A 440 -24.60 -12.46 4.44
C GLN A 440 -23.73 -11.46 3.66
N LYS A 441 -22.40 -11.64 3.68
CA LYS A 441 -21.49 -10.79 2.91
C LYS A 441 -21.76 -10.90 1.41
N ALA A 442 -21.95 -12.12 0.90
CA ALA A 442 -22.29 -12.36 -0.50
C ALA A 442 -23.59 -11.65 -0.89
N ARG A 443 -24.66 -11.77 -0.08
CA ARG A 443 -25.93 -11.09 -0.31
C ARG A 443 -25.82 -9.56 -0.25
N ILE A 444 -25.04 -9.00 0.67
CA ILE A 444 -24.81 -7.55 0.75
C ILE A 444 -24.02 -7.06 -0.47
N SER A 445 -22.99 -7.80 -0.91
CA SER A 445 -22.23 -7.49 -2.13
C SER A 445 -23.11 -7.52 -3.37
N LEU A 446 -23.99 -8.53 -3.48
CA LEU A 446 -24.97 -8.62 -4.56
C LEU A 446 -25.99 -7.46 -4.50
N ALA A 447 -26.50 -7.13 -3.31
CA ALA A 447 -27.42 -6.01 -3.13
C ALA A 447 -26.78 -4.67 -3.51
N ARG A 448 -25.48 -4.48 -3.22
CA ARG A 448 -24.70 -3.33 -3.67
C ARG A 448 -24.68 -3.23 -5.20
N ALA A 449 -24.41 -4.35 -5.88
CA ALA A 449 -24.43 -4.40 -7.35
C ALA A 449 -25.83 -4.07 -7.91
N VAL A 450 -26.89 -4.66 -7.35
CA VAL A 450 -28.28 -4.43 -7.77
C VAL A 450 -28.71 -2.97 -7.57
N TYR A 451 -28.37 -2.38 -6.42
CA TYR A 451 -28.75 -1.00 -6.08
C TYR A 451 -28.15 0.03 -7.06
N ARG A 452 -26.94 -0.25 -7.59
CA ARG A 452 -26.25 0.60 -8.57
C ARG A 452 -27.04 0.79 -9.87
N ASN A 453 -27.97 -0.12 -10.21
CA ASN A 453 -28.76 -0.10 -11.44
C ASN A 453 -27.90 0.08 -12.72
N ALA A 454 -26.95 -0.84 -12.91
CA ALA A 454 -26.03 -0.88 -14.04
C ALA A 454 -26.68 -1.48 -15.31
N ASP A 455 -25.95 -1.45 -16.42
CA ASP A 455 -26.35 -2.03 -17.70
C ASP A 455 -25.74 -3.43 -17.91
N ILE A 456 -24.56 -3.65 -17.33
CA ILE A 456 -23.79 -4.89 -17.36
C ILE A 456 -23.52 -5.35 -15.92
N TYR A 457 -23.86 -6.60 -15.61
CA TYR A 457 -23.63 -7.22 -14.31
C TYR A 457 -22.63 -8.37 -14.46
N LEU A 458 -21.51 -8.25 -13.77
CA LEU A 458 -20.48 -9.28 -13.68
C LEU A 458 -20.59 -9.93 -12.30
N LEU A 459 -20.98 -11.20 -12.27
CA LEU A 459 -21.28 -11.93 -11.04
C LEU A 459 -20.29 -13.08 -10.89
N ASP A 460 -19.32 -12.94 -9.99
CA ASP A 460 -18.28 -13.93 -9.76
C ASP A 460 -18.68 -14.88 -8.62
N ASP A 461 -19.37 -15.96 -8.95
CA ASP A 461 -19.83 -16.99 -8.01
C ASP A 461 -20.58 -16.49 -6.75
N PRO A 462 -21.57 -15.58 -6.89
CA PRO A 462 -22.24 -14.95 -5.74
C PRO A 462 -23.12 -15.91 -4.92
N LEU A 463 -23.31 -17.15 -5.38
CA LEU A 463 -24.21 -18.15 -4.79
C LEU A 463 -23.48 -19.27 -4.03
N SER A 464 -22.15 -19.23 -3.97
CA SER A 464 -21.33 -20.29 -3.37
C SER A 464 -21.48 -20.40 -1.84
N ALA A 465 -21.58 -19.26 -1.15
CA ALA A 465 -21.63 -19.20 0.31
C ALA A 465 -23.06 -19.21 0.90
N VAL A 466 -24.09 -19.38 0.08
CA VAL A 466 -25.50 -19.39 0.50
C VAL A 466 -26.09 -20.79 0.43
N ASP A 467 -27.06 -21.08 1.31
CA ASP A 467 -27.80 -22.33 1.29
C ASP A 467 -28.59 -22.49 -0.03
N SER A 468 -28.90 -23.73 -0.41
CA SER A 468 -29.52 -24.04 -1.69
C SER A 468 -30.90 -23.41 -1.88
N ALA A 469 -31.68 -23.22 -0.81
CA ALA A 469 -33.00 -22.59 -0.87
C ALA A 469 -32.89 -21.08 -1.14
N VAL A 470 -31.99 -20.38 -0.44
CA VAL A 470 -31.71 -18.97 -0.70
C VAL A 470 -31.02 -18.79 -2.06
N GLY A 471 -30.09 -19.67 -2.43
CA GLY A 471 -29.44 -19.66 -3.73
C GLY A 471 -30.44 -19.73 -4.88
N ARG A 472 -31.42 -20.64 -4.80
CA ARG A 472 -32.51 -20.75 -5.78
C ARG A 472 -33.37 -19.48 -5.81
N TYR A 473 -33.72 -18.93 -4.64
CA TYR A 473 -34.46 -17.68 -4.57
C TYR A 473 -33.72 -16.51 -5.24
N LEU A 474 -32.42 -16.36 -4.95
CA LEU A 474 -31.58 -15.32 -5.55
C LEU A 474 -31.48 -15.50 -7.06
N PHE A 475 -31.32 -16.73 -7.53
CA PHE A 475 -31.26 -17.02 -8.96
C PHE A 475 -32.57 -16.64 -9.66
N GLU A 476 -33.72 -17.07 -9.15
CA GLU A 476 -35.04 -16.82 -9.75
C GLU A 476 -35.51 -15.37 -9.65
N LYS A 477 -35.34 -14.73 -8.49
CA LYS A 477 -35.88 -13.39 -8.23
C LYS A 477 -34.90 -12.28 -8.61
N CYS A 478 -33.60 -12.47 -8.40
CA CYS A 478 -32.59 -11.47 -8.71
C CYS A 478 -32.02 -11.67 -10.13
N ILE A 479 -31.38 -12.82 -10.40
CA ILE A 479 -30.58 -13.02 -11.63
C ILE A 479 -31.47 -13.16 -12.87
N THR A 480 -32.43 -14.08 -12.87
CA THR A 480 -33.33 -14.31 -14.02
C THR A 480 -34.64 -13.49 -13.96
N GLY A 481 -34.91 -12.86 -12.82
CA GLY A 481 -36.06 -11.99 -12.59
C GLY A 481 -35.71 -10.52 -12.79
N PHE A 482 -35.18 -9.89 -11.74
CA PHE A 482 -34.89 -8.45 -11.73
C PHE A 482 -33.85 -8.02 -12.77
N LEU A 483 -32.79 -8.82 -12.98
CA LEU A 483 -31.70 -8.51 -13.92
C LEU A 483 -31.97 -8.97 -15.36
N LYS A 484 -33.12 -9.60 -15.62
CA LYS A 484 -33.49 -10.13 -16.95
C LYS A 484 -33.31 -9.15 -18.12
N PRO A 485 -33.65 -7.85 -18.05
CA PRO A 485 -33.49 -6.94 -19.19
C PRO A 485 -32.04 -6.46 -19.41
N LYS A 486 -31.09 -6.82 -18.53
CA LYS A 486 -29.70 -6.34 -18.53
C LYS A 486 -28.75 -7.38 -19.14
N ILE A 487 -27.48 -7.02 -19.32
CA ILE A 487 -26.43 -8.00 -19.65
C ILE A 487 -25.97 -8.63 -18.34
N VAL A 488 -26.04 -9.96 -18.22
CA VAL A 488 -25.57 -10.66 -17.02
C VAL A 488 -24.54 -11.71 -17.41
N ILE A 489 -23.33 -11.58 -16.87
CA ILE A 489 -22.27 -12.57 -17.00
C ILE A 489 -22.07 -13.21 -15.63
N LEU A 490 -22.47 -14.48 -15.51
CA LEU A 490 -22.46 -15.24 -14.27
C LEU A 490 -21.37 -16.31 -14.34
N VAL A 491 -20.34 -16.19 -13.50
CA VAL A 491 -19.45 -17.29 -13.18
C VAL A 491 -20.12 -18.11 -12.09
N THR A 492 -20.24 -19.43 -12.28
CA THR A 492 -20.81 -20.33 -11.28
C THR A 492 -20.16 -21.70 -11.37
N HIS A 493 -19.94 -22.32 -10.21
CA HIS A 493 -19.59 -23.73 -10.11
C HIS A 493 -20.81 -24.65 -10.01
N GLN A 494 -21.99 -24.09 -9.76
CA GLN A 494 -23.24 -24.84 -9.59
C GLN A 494 -23.91 -25.08 -10.95
N VAL A 495 -23.83 -26.32 -11.43
CA VAL A 495 -24.33 -26.79 -12.74
C VAL A 495 -25.85 -26.61 -12.89
N GLN A 496 -26.60 -26.66 -11.80
CA GLN A 496 -28.07 -26.53 -11.78
C GLN A 496 -28.59 -25.22 -12.40
N TYR A 497 -27.80 -24.15 -12.37
CA TYR A 497 -28.20 -22.84 -12.92
C TYR A 497 -27.94 -22.68 -14.42
N LEU A 498 -27.22 -23.63 -15.04
CA LEU A 498 -26.90 -23.57 -16.46
C LEU A 498 -28.11 -23.78 -17.36
N GLN A 499 -29.18 -24.41 -16.86
CA GLN A 499 -30.40 -24.67 -17.62
C GLN A 499 -31.12 -23.38 -18.05
N SER A 500 -30.99 -22.30 -17.28
CA SER A 500 -31.65 -21.02 -17.56
C SER A 500 -30.74 -20.01 -18.26
N ALA A 501 -29.49 -20.37 -18.58
CA ALA A 501 -28.57 -19.50 -19.28
C ALA A 501 -28.84 -19.51 -20.79
N ASP A 502 -28.90 -18.32 -21.40
CA ASP A 502 -29.06 -18.19 -22.85
C ASP A 502 -27.82 -18.67 -23.60
N ARG A 503 -26.65 -18.52 -22.98
CA ARG A 503 -25.37 -18.97 -23.53
C ARG A 503 -24.43 -19.42 -22.41
N ILE A 504 -23.70 -20.50 -22.66
CA ILE A 504 -22.69 -21.04 -21.75
C ILE A 504 -21.33 -20.93 -22.44
N LEU A 505 -20.31 -20.48 -21.70
CA LEU A 505 -18.91 -20.48 -22.10
C LEU A 505 -18.15 -21.50 -21.24
N LEU A 506 -17.52 -22.45 -21.91
CA LEU A 506 -16.70 -23.48 -21.29
C LEU A 506 -15.23 -23.06 -21.36
N MET A 507 -14.61 -22.82 -20.20
CA MET A 507 -13.22 -22.35 -20.12
C MET A 507 -12.29 -23.42 -19.56
N ARG A 508 -11.11 -23.57 -20.17
CA ARG A 508 -10.01 -24.40 -19.65
C ARG A 508 -8.67 -23.73 -20.02
N GLY A 509 -7.75 -23.64 -19.06
CA GLY A 509 -6.40 -23.11 -19.30
C GLY A 509 -6.34 -21.67 -19.85
N GLY A 510 -7.31 -20.82 -19.52
CA GLY A 510 -7.39 -19.44 -20.02
C GLY A 510 -8.05 -19.27 -21.39
N GLU A 511 -8.48 -20.36 -22.03
CA GLU A 511 -9.11 -20.37 -23.36
C GLU A 511 -10.59 -20.75 -23.26
N VAL A 512 -11.40 -20.27 -24.22
CA VAL A 512 -12.77 -20.74 -24.40
C VAL A 512 -12.75 -21.92 -25.36
N LEU A 513 -13.06 -23.11 -24.83
CA LEU A 513 -13.10 -24.35 -25.60
C LEU A 513 -14.36 -24.48 -26.44
N ALA A 514 -15.51 -24.12 -25.85
CA ALA A 514 -16.81 -24.22 -26.47
C ALA A 514 -17.73 -23.11 -25.98
N SER A 515 -18.66 -22.71 -26.84
CA SER A 515 -19.69 -21.73 -26.49
C SER A 515 -20.99 -22.04 -27.22
N GLY A 516 -22.11 -22.05 -26.50
CA GLY A 516 -23.41 -22.36 -27.08
C GLY A 516 -24.52 -22.47 -26.03
N THR A 517 -25.68 -22.95 -26.44
CA THR A 517 -26.78 -23.30 -25.51
C THR A 517 -26.50 -24.63 -24.82
N LEU A 518 -27.18 -24.91 -23.70
CA LEU A 518 -27.00 -26.16 -22.97
C LEU A 518 -27.24 -27.40 -23.85
N ASN A 519 -28.25 -27.38 -24.73
CA ASN A 519 -28.56 -28.49 -25.61
C ASN A 519 -27.47 -28.74 -26.67
N GLN A 520 -26.79 -27.69 -27.13
CA GLN A 520 -25.66 -27.82 -28.06
C GLN A 520 -24.42 -28.39 -27.36
N LEU A 521 -24.19 -28.01 -26.10
CA LEU A 521 -23.00 -28.42 -25.36
C LEU A 521 -23.12 -29.82 -24.74
N LYS A 522 -24.34 -30.27 -24.39
CA LYS A 522 -24.58 -31.63 -23.85
C LYS A 522 -24.04 -32.75 -24.73
N ASN A 523 -24.00 -32.55 -26.05
CA ASN A 523 -23.55 -33.56 -27.00
C ASN A 523 -22.02 -33.60 -27.17
N LEU A 524 -21.28 -32.70 -26.53
CA LEU A 524 -19.82 -32.67 -26.56
C LEU A 524 -19.26 -33.50 -25.41
N SER A 525 -18.41 -34.49 -25.70
CA SER A 525 -17.71 -35.27 -24.68
C SER A 525 -16.93 -34.37 -23.70
N THR A 526 -16.30 -33.32 -24.23
CA THR A 526 -15.55 -32.33 -23.45
C THR A 526 -16.39 -31.59 -22.39
N PHE A 527 -17.71 -31.48 -22.61
CA PHE A 527 -18.61 -30.84 -21.65
C PHE A 527 -18.84 -31.72 -20.42
N ALA A 528 -19.04 -33.03 -20.60
CA ALA A 528 -19.19 -33.98 -19.50
C ALA A 528 -17.90 -34.05 -18.65
N ASP A 529 -16.74 -34.14 -19.30
CA ASP A 529 -15.44 -34.18 -18.61
C ASP A 529 -15.20 -32.94 -17.74
N ILE A 530 -15.47 -31.75 -18.28
CA ILE A 530 -15.27 -30.49 -17.55
C ILE A 530 -16.29 -30.35 -16.43
N LEU A 531 -17.54 -30.76 -16.64
CA LEU A 531 -18.54 -30.74 -15.59
C LEU A 531 -18.17 -31.68 -14.44
N GLN A 532 -17.72 -32.90 -14.75
CA GLN A 532 -17.25 -33.84 -13.76
C GLN A 532 -16.03 -33.29 -13.01
N GLU A 533 -15.03 -32.76 -13.72
CA GLU A 533 -13.85 -32.12 -13.12
C GLU A 533 -14.24 -30.93 -12.23
N THR A 534 -15.21 -30.10 -12.65
CA THR A 534 -15.73 -29.01 -11.82
C THR A 534 -16.46 -29.51 -10.58
N ALA A 535 -17.25 -30.58 -10.69
CA ALA A 535 -18.01 -31.15 -9.59
C ALA A 535 -17.09 -31.82 -8.56
N GLU A 536 -16.07 -32.56 -9.02
CA GLU A 536 -15.05 -33.18 -8.17
C GLU A 536 -14.23 -32.12 -7.43
N THR A 537 -13.78 -31.07 -8.15
CA THR A 537 -13.01 -29.98 -7.55
C THR A 537 -13.84 -29.20 -6.52
N TYR A 538 -15.12 -28.95 -6.82
CA TYR A 538 -16.04 -28.28 -5.92
C TYR A 538 -16.29 -29.10 -4.65
N SER A 539 -16.57 -30.40 -4.80
CA SER A 539 -16.81 -31.33 -3.69
C SER A 539 -15.60 -31.45 -2.76
N ARG A 540 -14.38 -31.41 -3.33
CA ARG A 540 -13.14 -31.38 -2.53
C ARG A 540 -13.05 -30.09 -1.70
N ARG A 541 -13.41 -28.95 -2.28
CA ARG A 541 -13.41 -27.64 -1.60
C ARG A 541 -14.44 -27.55 -0.47
N THR A 542 -15.67 -28.02 -0.70
CA THR A 542 -16.68 -28.10 0.36
C THR A 542 -16.25 -29.07 1.46
N SER A 543 -15.64 -30.22 1.12
CA SER A 543 -15.11 -31.14 2.13
C SER A 543 -13.97 -30.56 2.97
N GLU A 544 -13.08 -29.74 2.40
CA GLU A 544 -12.04 -29.01 3.16
C GLU A 544 -12.63 -27.89 4.05
N THR A 545 -13.82 -27.40 3.71
CA THR A 545 -14.54 -26.40 4.52
C THR A 545 -15.45 -27.06 5.57
N GLU A 546 -15.95 -28.27 5.32
CA GLU A 546 -16.83 -29.05 6.20
C GLU A 546 -16.11 -30.04 7.13
N THR A 547 -14.85 -30.40 6.84
CA THR A 547 -13.97 -31.18 7.75
C THR A 547 -13.65 -30.45 9.07
N LEU A 548 -14.19 -29.24 9.25
CA LEU A 548 -14.35 -28.54 10.52
C LEU A 548 -15.47 -29.10 11.41
N SER A 549 -16.16 -30.17 11.00
CA SER A 549 -17.11 -30.92 11.83
C SER A 549 -17.05 -32.44 11.54
N PRO A 550 -17.15 -33.32 12.55
CA PRO A 550 -17.08 -34.76 12.33
C PRO A 550 -18.46 -35.26 11.89
N HIS A 551 -18.58 -35.82 10.68
CA HIS A 551 -19.25 -37.12 10.39
C HIS A 551 -19.42 -37.41 8.88
N SER A 552 -18.83 -38.55 8.47
CA SER A 552 -19.01 -39.44 7.30
C SER A 552 -19.57 -38.96 5.93
N PRO A 553 -18.80 -39.11 4.83
CA PRO A 553 -19.21 -38.87 3.44
C PRO A 553 -19.64 -40.17 2.71
N GLN A 554 -20.87 -40.64 2.94
CA GLN A 554 -21.40 -41.82 2.20
C GLN A 554 -22.77 -41.61 1.53
N LYS A 555 -23.34 -40.40 1.58
CA LYS A 555 -24.71 -40.18 1.09
C LYS A 555 -24.86 -39.62 -0.33
N VAL A 556 -23.79 -39.11 -0.95
CA VAL A 556 -23.89 -38.38 -2.25
C VAL A 556 -23.57 -39.26 -3.46
N ILE A 557 -22.82 -40.37 -3.27
CA ILE A 557 -22.53 -41.32 -4.38
C ILE A 557 -23.79 -42.09 -4.81
N TYR A 558 -24.82 -42.17 -3.95
CA TYR A 558 -26.08 -42.83 -4.28
C TYR A 558 -27.03 -41.96 -5.13
N GLU A 559 -26.95 -40.63 -5.08
CA GLU A 559 -27.87 -39.73 -5.81
C GLU A 559 -27.43 -39.45 -7.27
N MET A 560 -26.19 -39.74 -7.65
CA MET A 560 -25.71 -39.52 -9.04
C MET A 560 -25.99 -40.67 -10.01
N LYS A 561 -26.42 -41.84 -9.50
CA LYS A 561 -26.75 -43.00 -10.35
C LYS A 561 -28.18 -42.95 -10.92
N GLU A 562 -29.09 -42.21 -10.31
CA GLU A 562 -30.50 -42.09 -10.74
C GLU A 562 -30.72 -41.12 -11.92
N ILE A 563 -29.69 -40.39 -12.37
CA ILE A 563 -29.84 -39.40 -13.47
C ILE A 563 -29.53 -40.03 -14.84
N PHE A 564 -28.97 -41.24 -14.90
CA PHE A 564 -28.48 -41.86 -16.14
C PHE A 564 -29.01 -43.26 -16.47
N GLU A 565 -29.92 -43.82 -15.67
CA GLU A 565 -30.62 -45.06 -16.03
C GLU A 565 -32.11 -44.89 -15.74
N ASP A 566 -32.92 -44.69 -16.79
CA ASP A 566 -34.33 -45.08 -16.85
C ASP A 566 -34.81 -45.02 -18.32
N GLU A 567 -34.64 -46.15 -19.01
CA GLU A 567 -35.49 -46.64 -20.11
C GLU A 567 -35.19 -48.15 -20.25
N ASP A 568 -35.86 -48.98 -19.45
CA ASP A 568 -36.78 -50.01 -19.97
C ASP A 568 -37.16 -51.09 -18.93
N ASP A 569 -38.47 -51.26 -18.87
CA ASP A 569 -39.24 -52.48 -18.67
C ASP A 569 -39.73 -52.94 -17.28
N SER A 570 -40.99 -53.33 -17.39
CA SER A 570 -41.99 -53.74 -16.43
C SER A 570 -41.69 -55.05 -15.67
N THR A 571 -42.05 -55.11 -14.38
CA THR A 571 -42.89 -56.16 -13.75
C THR A 571 -42.95 -56.02 -12.21
N THR A 572 -44.12 -56.32 -11.65
CA THR A 572 -44.50 -56.22 -10.23
C THR A 572 -44.24 -57.54 -9.45
N PRO A 573 -44.67 -57.75 -8.16
CA PRO A 573 -43.79 -57.68 -6.98
C PRO A 573 -43.86 -58.92 -6.04
N THR A 574 -42.81 -59.20 -5.26
CA THR A 574 -42.82 -60.06 -4.04
C THR A 574 -41.54 -59.71 -3.25
N GLY A 575 -41.42 -59.58 -1.94
CA GLY A 575 -42.17 -59.98 -0.75
C GLY A 575 -41.11 -60.21 0.37
N GLU A 576 -41.41 -59.82 1.62
CA GLU A 576 -40.68 -60.15 2.88
C GLU A 576 -39.23 -59.61 3.04
N GLY A 577 -38.71 -59.18 4.19
CA GLY A 577 -39.16 -59.13 5.57
C GLY A 577 -38.00 -58.70 6.50
N ASN A 578 -38.34 -58.41 7.77
CA ASN A 578 -37.50 -58.25 8.98
C ASN A 578 -36.67 -56.95 9.16
N ARG A 579 -36.99 -56.07 10.13
CA ARG A 579 -37.03 -56.13 11.62
C ARG A 579 -35.69 -55.84 12.31
N VAL A 580 -35.72 -54.75 13.11
CA VAL A 580 -35.08 -54.57 14.46
C VAL A 580 -33.57 -54.27 14.39
N ARG A 581 -32.99 -53.23 15.01
CA ARG A 581 -33.03 -52.84 16.43
C ARG A 581 -32.43 -51.42 16.63
N LEU A 582 -33.13 -50.54 17.35
CA LEU A 582 -32.52 -49.40 18.05
C LEU A 582 -31.78 -49.94 19.28
N LEU A 583 -30.60 -49.38 19.60
CA LEU A 583 -30.11 -49.21 20.97
C LEU A 583 -28.92 -48.22 21.01
N LEU A 584 -29.10 -47.24 21.91
CA LEU A 584 -28.18 -46.24 22.47
C LEU A 584 -27.87 -45.00 21.63
#